data_AF-A0A180FX98-F1
#
_entry.id   AF-A0A180FX98-F1
#
_cell.length_a   1.000
_cell.length_b   1.000
_cell.length_c   1.000
_cell.angle_alpha   90.00
_cell.angle_beta   90.00
_cell.angle_gamma   90.00
#
_symmetry.space_group_name_H-M   'P 1'
#
loop_
_entity.id
_entity.type
_entity.pdbx_description
1 polymer ?
#
loop_
_entity_poly.entity_id
_entity_poly.type
_entity_poly.pdbx_seq_one_letter_code
_entity_poly.pdbx_strand_id
1 'polypeptide(L)'
;MIRNPTANRTINILKLKSKLVLCLTGTPFQNQLTDVQSLITLLKISPWDEEWIWRQHLIPGMNVGAQDAIKTLNRLMETVCLRRTKDVLLNLPPKIEKVIVVSLGAPWEGILRDFHQSFIQLFGRLRSPGKPWDSSEFFRQLTMIRQFCNHPVFARDNMAFWWNWCWQDSAKLVHL
;
A
#
# COMPACT_ATOMS: atom_id res chain seq x y z
N MET A 1 13.52 2.17 2.50
CA MET A 1 14.58 2.95 1.83
C MET A 1 15.42 2.11 0.87
N ILE A 2 15.73 0.85 1.19
CA ILE A 2 16.43 -0.10 0.31
C ILE A 2 15.52 -1.17 -0.31
N ARG A 3 14.20 -0.94 -0.28
CA ARG A 3 13.18 -1.96 -0.60
C ARG A 3 13.06 -2.29 -2.07
N ASN A 4 13.36 -1.31 -2.93
CA ASN A 4 13.42 -1.53 -4.36
C ASN A 4 14.87 -1.87 -4.72
N PRO A 5 15.18 -3.10 -5.15
CA PRO A 5 16.54 -3.52 -5.49
C PRO A 5 17.12 -2.74 -6.67
N THR A 6 16.29 -2.23 -7.58
CA THR A 6 16.74 -1.49 -8.77
C THR A 6 16.97 -0.01 -8.51
N ALA A 7 16.57 0.51 -7.35
CA ALA A 7 16.78 1.92 -7.03
C ALA A 7 18.28 2.22 -6.85
N ASN A 8 18.77 3.30 -7.47
CA ASN A 8 20.17 3.74 -7.37
C ASN A 8 20.67 3.80 -5.91
N ARG A 9 19.79 4.25 -5.00
CA ARG A 9 20.09 4.28 -3.57
C ARG A 9 20.38 2.89 -3.00
N THR A 10 19.55 1.90 -3.30
CA THR A 10 19.74 0.52 -2.85
C THR A 10 21.04 -0.05 -3.39
N ILE A 11 21.28 0.11 -4.70
CA ILE A 11 22.49 -0.37 -5.38
C ILE A 11 23.75 0.23 -4.72
N ASN A 12 23.75 1.53 -4.44
CA ASN A 12 24.89 2.19 -3.82
C ASN A 12 25.10 1.77 -2.35
N ILE A 13 24.02 1.54 -1.60
CA ILE A 13 24.10 1.04 -0.22
C ILE A 13 24.65 -0.39 -0.17
N LEU A 14 24.21 -1.27 -1.08
CA LEU A 14 24.69 -2.66 -1.17
C LEU A 14 26.20 -2.77 -1.47
N LYS A 15 26.78 -1.76 -2.15
CA LYS A 15 28.21 -1.69 -2.44
C LYS A 15 29.07 -1.30 -1.23
N LEU A 16 28.46 -0.79 -0.15
CA LEU A 16 29.21 -0.39 1.04
C LEU A 16 29.86 -1.62 1.70
N LYS A 17 31.15 -1.50 2.00
CA LYS A 17 31.89 -2.51 2.76
C LYS A 17 31.79 -2.14 4.23
N SER A 18 31.16 -3.01 5.01
CA SER A 18 31.05 -2.87 6.47
C SER A 18 31.26 -4.23 7.12
N LYS A 19 31.76 -4.23 8.36
CA LYS A 19 31.91 -5.44 9.17
C LYS A 19 30.60 -5.82 9.88
N LEU A 20 29.79 -4.82 10.20
CA LEU A 20 28.52 -4.96 10.88
C LEU A 20 27.49 -4.07 10.17
N VAL A 21 26.30 -4.62 9.93
CA VAL A 21 25.14 -3.88 9.44
C VAL A 21 24.01 -4.04 10.43
N LEU A 22 23.41 -2.92 10.83
CA LEU A 22 22.20 -2.89 11.64
C LEU A 22 21.06 -2.25 10.85
N CYS A 23 20.01 -3.01 10.59
CA CYS A 23 18.81 -2.55 9.90
C CYS A 23 17.72 -2.17 10.91
N LEU A 24 17.32 -0.89 10.95
CA LEU A 24 16.24 -0.42 11.81
C LEU A 24 14.99 -0.13 10.97
N THR A 25 13.90 -0.85 11.24
CA THR A 25 12.60 -0.64 10.59
C THR A 25 11.45 -1.06 11.50
N GLY A 26 10.44 -0.21 11.63
CA GLY A 26 9.21 -0.56 12.36
C GLY A 26 8.30 -1.52 11.58
N THR A 27 8.42 -1.54 10.25
CA THR A 27 7.61 -2.36 9.33
C THR A 27 8.52 -2.97 8.26
N PRO A 28 9.14 -4.14 8.52
CA PRO A 28 10.03 -4.79 7.56
C PRO A 28 9.27 -5.29 6.33
N PHE A 29 8.02 -5.73 6.51
CA PHE A 29 7.10 -6.12 5.45
C PHE A 29 6.13 -4.96 5.19
N GLN A 30 6.12 -4.39 3.98
CA GLN A 30 5.11 -3.39 3.60
C GLN A 30 4.25 -3.87 2.45
N ASN A 31 4.83 -4.13 1.29
CA ASN A 31 4.05 -4.37 0.07
C ASN A 31 4.35 -5.72 -0.57
N GLN A 32 5.61 -6.18 -0.52
CA GLN A 32 6.04 -7.39 -1.23
C GLN A 32 7.13 -8.13 -0.47
N LEU A 33 7.28 -9.44 -0.73
CA LEU A 33 8.37 -10.27 -0.20
C LEU A 33 9.76 -9.77 -0.60
N THR A 34 9.85 -9.10 -1.74
CA THR A 34 11.07 -8.45 -2.25
C THR A 34 11.60 -7.36 -1.31
N ASP A 35 10.72 -6.76 -0.48
CA ASP A 35 11.12 -5.81 0.56
C ASP A 35 12.05 -6.47 1.59
N VAL A 36 11.73 -7.73 1.97
CA VAL A 36 12.51 -8.52 2.92
C VAL A 36 13.78 -9.05 2.27
N GLN A 37 13.67 -9.58 1.05
CA GLN A 37 14.83 -10.03 0.29
C GLN A 37 15.91 -8.95 0.21
N SER A 38 15.54 -7.70 -0.10
CA SER A 38 16.50 -6.60 -0.19
C SER A 38 17.21 -6.30 1.13
N LEU A 39 16.54 -6.52 2.27
CA LEU A 39 17.15 -6.42 3.60
C LEU A 39 18.12 -7.58 3.86
N ILE A 40 17.75 -8.81 3.49
CA ILE A 40 18.59 -9.99 3.64
C ILE A 40 19.85 -9.92 2.77
N THR A 41 19.73 -9.46 1.52
CA THR A 41 20.87 -9.23 0.63
C THR A 41 21.84 -8.20 1.21
N LEU A 42 21.32 -7.15 1.87
CA LEU A 42 22.18 -6.18 2.56
C LEU A 42 22.94 -6.81 3.75
N LEU A 43 22.29 -7.73 4.47
CA LEU A 43 22.91 -8.48 5.57
C LEU A 43 23.89 -9.57 5.07
N LYS A 44 23.91 -9.88 3.76
CA LYS A 44 24.79 -10.87 3.12
C LYS A 44 24.69 -12.27 3.76
N ILE A 45 23.46 -12.71 4.00
CA ILE A 45 23.19 -14.00 4.62
C ILE A 45 23.10 -15.06 3.53
N SER A 46 24.19 -15.79 3.30
CA SER A 46 24.18 -16.90 2.35
C SER A 46 23.34 -18.08 2.86
N PRO A 47 22.57 -18.77 1.99
CA PRO A 47 22.41 -18.50 0.56
C PRO A 47 21.24 -17.53 0.25
N TRP A 48 20.59 -16.98 1.28
CA TRP A 48 19.41 -16.13 1.16
C TRP A 48 19.68 -14.72 0.60
N ASP A 49 20.92 -14.34 0.40
CA ASP A 49 21.29 -13.10 -0.28
C ASP A 49 21.19 -13.21 -1.81
N GLU A 50 21.04 -14.42 -2.36
CA GLU A 50 20.87 -14.68 -3.78
C GLU A 50 19.41 -14.61 -4.25
N GLU A 51 19.15 -13.76 -5.24
CA GLU A 51 17.79 -13.50 -5.72
C GLU A 51 17.10 -14.72 -6.35
N TRP A 52 17.85 -15.58 -7.03
CA TRP A 52 17.28 -16.74 -7.72
C TRP A 52 16.66 -17.75 -6.73
N ILE A 53 17.22 -17.87 -5.51
CA ILE A 53 16.69 -18.77 -4.48
C ILE A 53 15.29 -18.32 -4.04
N TRP A 54 15.10 -17.02 -3.86
CA TRP A 54 13.79 -16.46 -3.53
C TRP A 54 12.80 -16.71 -4.65
N ARG A 55 13.19 -16.41 -5.89
CA ARG A 55 12.33 -16.55 -7.08
C ARG A 55 11.92 -18.00 -7.34
N GLN A 56 12.79 -18.97 -7.11
CA GLN A 56 12.52 -20.38 -7.41
C GLN A 56 11.91 -21.14 -6.23
N HIS A 57 12.35 -20.87 -5.00
CA HIS A 57 12.02 -21.72 -3.85
C HIS A 57 11.08 -21.09 -2.83
N LEU A 58 11.03 -19.76 -2.71
CA LEU A 58 10.26 -19.09 -1.65
C LEU A 58 9.03 -18.35 -2.17
N ILE A 59 9.19 -17.46 -3.16
CA ILE A 59 8.13 -16.61 -3.69
C ILE A 59 6.94 -17.43 -4.26
N PRO A 60 7.15 -18.48 -5.08
CA PRO A 60 6.04 -19.28 -5.60
C PRO A 60 5.23 -19.93 -4.49
N GLY A 61 5.91 -20.50 -3.49
CA GLY A 61 5.27 -21.12 -2.32
C GLY A 61 4.51 -20.11 -1.47
N MET A 62 5.06 -18.91 -1.27
CA MET A 62 4.36 -17.85 -0.53
C MET A 62 3.12 -17.34 -1.26
N ASN A 63 3.14 -17.24 -2.59
CA ASN A 63 2.00 -16.79 -3.39
C ASN A 63 0.78 -17.73 -3.27
N VAL A 64 1.01 -19.02 -3.07
CA VAL A 64 -0.04 -20.03 -2.87
C VAL A 64 -0.28 -20.37 -1.39
N GLY A 65 0.40 -19.71 -0.46
CA GLY A 65 0.26 -19.96 0.98
C GLY A 65 0.79 -21.32 1.44
N ALA A 66 1.79 -21.88 0.75
CA ALA A 66 2.40 -23.14 1.12
C ALA A 66 3.04 -23.06 2.52
N GLN A 67 2.68 -23.99 3.40
CA GLN A 67 3.11 -24.00 4.80
C GLN A 67 4.64 -24.06 4.95
N ASP A 68 5.32 -24.81 4.08
CA ASP A 68 6.78 -24.94 4.16
C ASP A 68 7.50 -23.64 3.79
N ALA A 69 6.98 -22.87 2.83
CA ALA A 69 7.52 -21.55 2.49
C ALA A 69 7.34 -20.56 3.66
N ILE A 70 6.17 -20.57 4.30
CA ILE A 70 5.88 -19.72 5.46
C ILE A 70 6.81 -20.09 6.63
N LYS A 71 6.97 -21.38 6.93
CA LYS A 71 7.88 -21.85 7.99
C LYS A 71 9.33 -21.46 7.72
N THR A 72 9.76 -21.58 6.46
CA THR A 72 11.12 -21.22 6.04
C THR A 72 11.37 -19.73 6.23
N LEU A 73 10.44 -18.88 5.78
CA LEU A 73 10.53 -17.43 5.98
C LEU A 73 10.50 -17.06 7.47
N ASN A 74 9.62 -17.67 8.27
CA ASN A 74 9.56 -17.41 9.71
C ASN A 74 10.88 -17.75 10.42
N ARG A 75 11.47 -18.91 10.14
CA ARG A 75 12.78 -19.31 10.69
C ARG A 75 13.89 -18.35 10.28
N LEU A 76 13.89 -17.90 9.02
CA LEU A 76 14.85 -16.90 8.55
C LEU A 76 14.66 -15.58 9.31
N MET A 77 13.43 -15.13 9.47
CA MET A 77 13.15 -13.88 10.19
C MET A 77 13.47 -13.95 11.68
N GLU A 78 13.22 -15.07 12.34
CA GLU A 78 13.55 -15.30 13.76
C GLU A 78 15.05 -15.22 14.04
N THR A 79 15.89 -15.63 13.08
CA THR A 79 17.35 -15.62 13.26
C THR A 79 17.98 -14.24 13.03
N VAL A 80 17.35 -13.39 12.19
CA VAL A 80 17.94 -12.12 11.74
C VAL A 80 17.24 -10.88 12.30
N CYS A 81 16.02 -11.03 12.79
CA CYS A 81 15.17 -9.93 13.22
C CYS A 81 14.83 -10.04 14.70
N LEU A 82 15.13 -8.97 15.44
CA LEU A 82 14.57 -8.77 16.77
C LEU A 82 13.32 -7.88 16.66
N ARG A 83 12.13 -8.47 16.82
CA ARG A 83 10.86 -7.75 16.84
C ARG A 83 10.16 -7.92 18.18
N ARG A 84 9.91 -6.80 18.86
CA ARG A 84 9.09 -6.75 20.09
C ARG A 84 7.83 -5.93 19.80
N THR A 85 6.67 -6.44 20.22
CA THR A 85 5.40 -5.71 20.09
C THR A 85 5.17 -4.81 21.30
N LYS A 86 4.37 -3.76 21.12
CA LYS A 86 4.03 -2.83 22.22
C LYS A 86 3.30 -3.56 23.35
N ASP A 87 2.47 -4.54 23.00
CA ASP A 87 1.65 -5.30 23.95
C ASP A 87 2.47 -6.12 24.95
N VAL A 88 3.70 -6.51 24.59
CA VAL A 88 4.60 -7.29 25.46
C VAL A 88 5.41 -6.40 26.41
N LEU A 89 5.63 -5.13 26.04
CA LEU A 89 6.56 -4.24 26.75
C LEU A 89 5.87 -3.10 27.50
N LEU A 90 4.66 -2.72 27.09
CA LEU A 90 3.99 -1.53 27.54
C LEU A 90 2.56 -1.88 27.97
N ASN A 91 2.21 -1.55 29.22
CA ASN A 91 0.83 -1.65 29.72
C ASN A 91 -0.02 -0.49 29.16
N LEU A 92 -0.20 -0.46 27.84
CA LEU A 92 -1.05 0.53 27.18
C LEU A 92 -2.51 0.10 27.26
N PRO A 93 -3.45 1.06 27.37
CA PRO A 93 -4.87 0.75 27.22
C PRO A 93 -5.14 0.17 25.83
N PRO A 94 -6.18 -0.68 25.68
CA PRO A 94 -6.53 -1.24 24.38
C PRO A 94 -6.86 -0.14 23.38
N LYS A 95 -6.36 -0.27 22.15
CA LYS A 95 -6.71 0.64 21.06
C LYS A 95 -8.19 0.44 20.72
N ILE A 96 -8.97 1.51 20.82
CA ILE A 96 -10.37 1.52 20.41
C ILE A 96 -10.44 2.12 18.99
N GLU A 97 -10.88 1.32 18.03
CA GLU A 97 -11.14 1.78 16.66
C GLU A 97 -12.65 1.88 16.45
N LYS A 98 -13.12 3.08 16.07
CA LYS A 98 -14.53 3.31 15.73
C LYS A 98 -14.61 3.74 14.28
N VAL A 99 -15.26 2.91 13.45
CA VAL A 99 -15.54 3.25 12.06
C VAL A 99 -16.85 4.03 12.02
N ILE A 100 -16.80 5.28 11.55
CA ILE A 100 -17.97 6.13 11.37
C ILE A 100 -18.23 6.21 9.86
N VAL A 101 -19.36 5.65 9.43
CA VAL A 101 -19.81 5.74 8.04
C VAL A 101 -20.53 7.07 7.89
N VAL A 102 -20.07 7.89 6.95
CA VAL A 102 -20.65 9.20 6.65
C VAL A 102 -21.18 9.21 5.22
N SER A 103 -22.35 9.82 5.03
CA SER A 103 -22.93 10.04 3.71
C SER A 103 -22.66 11.47 3.26
N LEU A 104 -22.43 11.65 1.96
CA LEU A 104 -22.34 12.97 1.36
C LEU A 104 -23.73 13.63 1.35
N GLY A 105 -23.79 14.91 1.70
CA GLY A 105 -25.01 15.71 1.57
C GLY A 105 -25.37 15.97 0.10
N ALA A 106 -26.63 16.31 -0.16
CA ALA A 106 -27.02 16.82 -1.47
C ALA A 106 -26.32 18.18 -1.74
N PRO A 107 -25.84 18.45 -2.97
CA PRO A 107 -26.01 17.66 -4.20
C PRO A 107 -24.91 16.61 -4.45
N TRP A 108 -23.88 16.56 -3.60
CA TRP A 108 -22.62 15.85 -3.84
C TRP A 108 -22.78 14.33 -3.97
N GLU A 109 -23.76 13.75 -3.31
CA GLU A 109 -24.05 12.32 -3.41
C GLU A 109 -24.44 11.90 -4.84
N GLY A 110 -25.23 12.71 -5.55
CA GLY A 110 -25.61 12.46 -6.94
C GLY A 110 -24.39 12.49 -7.86
N ILE A 111 -23.56 13.52 -7.72
CA ILE A 111 -22.34 13.69 -8.52
C ILE A 111 -21.36 12.53 -8.29
N LEU A 112 -21.18 12.08 -7.04
CA LEU A 112 -20.34 10.92 -6.75
C LEU A 112 -20.89 9.64 -7.39
N ARG A 113 -22.21 9.43 -7.37
CA ARG A 113 -22.85 8.30 -8.04
C ARG A 113 -22.54 8.29 -9.54
N ASP A 114 -22.62 9.44 -10.19
CA ASP A 114 -22.33 9.58 -11.63
C ASP A 114 -20.85 9.31 -11.95
N PHE A 115 -19.92 9.84 -11.14
CA PHE A 115 -18.49 9.52 -11.27
C PHE A 115 -18.22 8.03 -11.07
N HIS A 116 -18.82 7.43 -10.04
CA HIS A 116 -18.66 6.01 -9.76
C HIS A 116 -19.23 5.14 -10.89
N GLN A 117 -20.41 5.47 -11.40
CA GLN A 117 -21.05 4.77 -12.50
C GLN A 117 -20.18 4.80 -13.77
N SER A 118 -19.64 5.97 -14.10
CA SER A 118 -18.72 6.15 -15.23
C SER A 118 -17.44 5.32 -15.04
N PHE A 119 -16.86 5.34 -13.84
CA PHE A 119 -15.65 4.60 -13.51
C PHE A 119 -15.82 3.08 -13.64
N ILE A 120 -16.93 2.51 -13.13
CA ILE A 120 -17.15 1.06 -13.20
C ILE A 120 -17.44 0.55 -14.62
N GLN A 121 -17.96 1.41 -15.50
CA GLN A 121 -18.15 1.12 -16.92
C GLN A 121 -16.83 1.16 -17.69
N LEU A 122 -15.95 2.11 -17.38
CA LEU A 122 -14.67 2.26 -18.06
C LEU A 122 -13.62 1.25 -17.59
N PHE A 123 -13.55 1.00 -16.28
CA PHE A 123 -12.44 0.25 -15.68
C PHE A 123 -12.86 -0.91 -14.77
N GLY A 124 -14.09 -0.89 -14.28
CA GLY A 124 -14.57 -1.84 -13.28
C GLY A 124 -15.36 -3.02 -13.86
N ARG A 125 -16.30 -3.49 -13.05
CA ARG A 125 -17.10 -4.70 -13.30
C ARG A 125 -18.00 -4.66 -14.54
N LEU A 126 -18.36 -3.47 -15.03
CA LEU A 126 -19.28 -3.29 -16.16
C LEU A 126 -18.55 -3.07 -17.49
N ARG A 127 -17.23 -3.23 -17.49
CA ARG A 127 -16.39 -3.00 -18.66
C ARG A 127 -16.56 -4.12 -19.68
N SER A 128 -16.64 -3.73 -20.97
CA SER A 128 -16.63 -4.68 -22.08
C SER A 128 -15.29 -5.42 -22.19
N PRO A 129 -15.29 -6.76 -22.30
CA PRO A 129 -14.05 -7.54 -22.44
C PRO A 129 -13.24 -7.13 -23.67
N GLY A 130 -11.90 -7.21 -23.58
CA GLY A 130 -11.01 -7.09 -24.74
C GLY A 130 -10.59 -5.67 -25.15
N LYS A 131 -11.23 -4.61 -24.65
CA LYS A 131 -10.78 -3.23 -24.93
C LYS A 131 -9.55 -2.90 -24.08
N PRO A 132 -8.41 -2.44 -24.60
CA PRO A 132 -7.30 -1.96 -23.77
C PRO A 132 -7.75 -0.74 -22.95
N TRP A 133 -7.13 -0.53 -21.80
CA TRP A 133 -7.40 0.60 -20.91
C TRP A 133 -6.10 1.26 -20.50
N ASP A 134 -6.15 2.58 -20.35
CA ASP A 134 -5.01 3.36 -19.88
C ASP A 134 -4.95 3.30 -18.34
N SER A 135 -3.85 2.77 -17.82
CA SER A 135 -3.59 2.69 -16.39
C SER A 135 -3.44 4.06 -15.74
N SER A 136 -2.92 5.04 -16.48
CA SER A 136 -2.75 6.41 -15.99
C SER A 136 -4.11 7.05 -15.74
N GLU A 137 -5.02 6.92 -16.71
CA GLU A 137 -6.38 7.45 -16.59
C GLU A 137 -7.18 6.78 -15.47
N PHE A 138 -7.03 5.47 -15.28
CA PHE A 138 -7.63 4.76 -14.15
C PHE A 138 -7.19 5.34 -12.80
N PHE A 139 -5.88 5.50 -12.60
CA PHE A 139 -5.37 6.04 -11.34
C PHE A 139 -5.76 7.52 -11.16
N ARG A 140 -5.82 8.29 -12.25
CA ARG A 140 -6.31 9.67 -12.23
C ARG A 140 -7.75 9.73 -11.74
N GLN A 141 -8.67 8.97 -12.35
CA GLN A 141 -10.08 8.96 -11.95
C GLN A 141 -10.29 8.39 -10.54
N LEU A 142 -9.61 7.29 -10.20
CA LEU A 142 -9.69 6.71 -8.85
C LEU A 142 -9.21 7.71 -7.79
N THR A 143 -8.12 8.43 -8.06
CA THR A 143 -7.60 9.45 -7.15
C THR A 143 -8.57 10.62 -7.03
N MET A 144 -9.13 11.09 -8.15
CA MET A 144 -10.13 12.15 -8.17
C MET A 144 -11.36 11.78 -7.33
N ILE A 145 -11.91 10.57 -7.50
CA ILE A 145 -13.06 10.09 -6.70
C ILE A 145 -12.72 10.06 -5.21
N ARG A 146 -11.53 9.55 -4.84
CA ARG A 146 -11.08 9.54 -3.44
C ARG A 146 -10.92 10.94 -2.86
N GLN A 147 -10.45 11.88 -3.66
CA GLN A 147 -10.33 13.29 -3.28
C GLN A 147 -11.71 13.95 -3.13
N PHE A 148 -12.65 13.67 -4.03
CA PHE A 148 -14.04 14.12 -3.93
C PHE A 148 -14.67 13.68 -2.61
N CYS A 149 -14.47 12.42 -2.20
CA CYS A 149 -14.95 11.91 -0.91
C CYS A 149 -14.31 12.61 0.31
N ASN A 150 -13.19 13.32 0.15
CA ASN A 150 -12.66 14.20 1.19
C ASN A 150 -13.35 15.56 1.15
N HIS A 151 -13.41 16.18 -0.02
CA HIS A 151 -14.12 17.44 -0.26
C HIS A 151 -14.39 17.64 -1.76
N PRO A 152 -15.61 18.06 -2.18
CA PRO A 152 -15.97 18.24 -3.59
C PRO A 152 -15.05 19.16 -4.41
N VAL A 153 -14.55 20.24 -3.79
CA VAL A 153 -13.59 21.20 -4.40
C VAL A 153 -12.38 20.57 -5.09
N PHE A 154 -11.93 19.38 -4.66
CA PHE A 154 -10.77 18.72 -5.26
C PHE A 154 -11.05 18.10 -6.63
N ALA A 155 -12.31 17.98 -7.02
CA ALA A 155 -12.73 17.49 -8.33
C ALA A 155 -13.30 18.60 -9.22
N ARG A 156 -13.11 19.88 -8.87
CA ARG A 156 -13.68 21.05 -9.57
C ARG A 156 -13.47 21.04 -11.09
N ASP A 157 -12.32 20.56 -11.56
CA ASP A 157 -11.98 20.52 -13.00
C ASP A 157 -12.84 19.50 -13.78
N ASN A 158 -13.54 18.61 -13.08
CA ASN A 158 -14.42 17.59 -13.65
C ASN A 158 -15.91 17.94 -13.41
N MET A 159 -16.22 19.17 -12.99
CA MET A 159 -17.59 19.64 -12.76
C MET A 159 -18.00 20.73 -13.76
N ALA A 160 -19.27 20.73 -14.16
CA ALA A 160 -19.78 21.61 -15.20
C ALA A 160 -20.08 23.06 -14.74
N PHE A 161 -20.14 23.32 -13.43
CA PHE A 161 -20.60 24.60 -12.88
C PHE A 161 -19.64 25.16 -11.83
N TRP A 162 -19.65 26.50 -11.69
CA TRP A 162 -18.94 27.22 -10.64
C TRP A 162 -19.76 27.14 -9.35
N TRP A 163 -19.30 26.32 -8.40
CA TRP A 163 -19.92 26.17 -7.08
C TRP A 163 -19.31 27.13 -6.08
N ASN A 164 -20.13 27.66 -5.18
CA ASN A 164 -19.65 28.28 -3.95
C ASN A 164 -19.34 27.18 -2.94
N TRP A 165 -18.05 26.90 -2.73
CA TRP A 165 -17.59 25.86 -1.81
C TRP A 165 -17.67 26.32 -0.36
N CYS A 166 -18.15 25.46 0.51
CA CYS A 166 -18.15 25.67 1.95
C CYS A 166 -17.56 24.45 2.66
N TRP A 167 -17.04 24.63 3.87
CA TRP A 167 -16.49 23.52 4.65
C TRP A 167 -17.54 22.43 4.96
N GLN A 168 -18.83 22.81 4.98
CA GLN A 168 -19.97 21.93 5.20
C GLN A 168 -20.19 20.94 4.05
N ASP A 169 -19.59 21.18 2.88
CA ASP A 169 -19.64 20.25 1.74
C ASP A 169 -18.83 18.98 2.00
N SER A 170 -17.90 18.99 2.96
CA SER A 170 -17.18 17.80 3.37
C SER A 170 -17.99 17.01 4.41
N ALA A 171 -18.49 15.85 4.00
CA ALA A 171 -19.14 14.90 4.90
C ALA A 171 -18.26 14.54 6.11
N LYS A 172 -16.94 14.55 5.94
CA LYS A 172 -15.99 14.25 7.02
C LYS A 172 -15.90 15.39 8.03
N LEU A 173 -15.82 16.64 7.57
CA LEU A 173 -15.74 17.80 8.47
C LEU A 173 -17.02 18.02 9.26
N VAL A 174 -18.19 17.70 8.68
CA VAL A 174 -19.48 17.84 9.36
C VAL A 174 -19.67 16.82 10.51
N HIS A 175 -18.98 15.68 10.45
CA HIS A 175 -19.12 14.59 11.43
C HIS A 175 -17.92 14.44 12.38
N LEU A 176 -16.95 15.37 12.33
CA LEU A 176 -15.84 15.49 13.28
C LEU A 176 -16.30 16.28 14.52
#